data_AF-A0A6P0RV97-F1
#
_entry.id   AF-A0A6P0RV97-F1
#
_cell.length_a   1.000
_cell.length_b   1.000
_cell.length_c   1.000
_cell.angle_alpha   90.00
_cell.angle_beta   90.00
_cell.angle_gamma   90.00
#
_symmetry.space_group_name_H-M   'P 1'
#
loop_
_entity.id
_entity.type
_entity.pdbx_description
1 polymer ?
#
loop_
_entity_poly.entity_id
_entity_poly.type
_entity_poly.pdbx_seq_one_letter_code
_entity_poly.pdbx_strand_id
1 'polypeptide(L)' 'MGELAKIARQRYLDAGGLPHRAANGEEWLTEEERQQYLTLARQIFDQESIANYLQQNGTWQERLAAMKQAMK' A
#
# COMPACT_ATOMS: atom_id res chain seq x y z
N MET A 1 -10.68 -9.32 0.15
CA MET A 1 -10.23 -7.94 0.46
C MET A 1 -10.75 -7.55 1.84
N GLY A 2 -9.90 -7.63 2.87
CA GLY A 2 -10.30 -7.51 4.27
C GLY A 2 -10.64 -6.08 4.72
N GLU A 3 -11.39 -5.96 5.81
CA GLU A 3 -11.92 -4.70 6.37
C GLU A 3 -10.87 -3.57 6.50
N LEU A 4 -9.62 -3.91 6.80
CA LEU A 4 -8.52 -2.95 6.89
C LEU A 4 -8.27 -2.19 5.58
N ALA A 5 -8.43 -2.85 4.43
CA ALA A 5 -8.28 -2.20 3.13
C ALA A 5 -9.39 -1.17 2.87
N LYS A 6 -10.61 -1.41 3.37
CA LYS A 6 -11.73 -0.46 3.27
C LYS A 6 -11.48 0.78 4.14
N ILE A 7 -11.01 0.58 5.37
CA ILE A 7 -10.70 1.67 6.31
C ILE A 7 -9.53 2.51 5.78
N ALA A 8 -8.46 1.88 5.28
CA ALA A 8 -7.32 2.58 4.70
C ALA A 8 -7.73 3.45 3.49
N ARG A 9 -8.59 2.93 2.60
CA ARG A 9 -9.18 3.69 1.49
C ARG A 9 -9.94 4.91 1.99
N GLN A 10 -10.85 4.70 2.95
CA GLN A 10 -11.70 5.80 3.43
C GLN A 10 -10.84 6.94 3.99
N ARG A 11 -9.83 6.62 4.79
CA ARG A 11 -8.88 7.61 5.32
C ARG A 11 -8.10 8.35 4.23
N TYR A 12 -7.73 7.65 3.16
CA TYR A 12 -7.05 8.26 2.02
C TYR A 12 -7.97 9.26 1.27
N LEU A 13 -9.21 8.88 1.02
CA LEU A 13 -10.20 9.74 0.36
C LEU A 13 -10.59 10.95 1.23
N ASP A 14 -10.82 10.73 2.52
CA ASP A 14 -11.15 11.79 3.48
C ASP A 14 -10.04 12.85 3.60
N ALA A 15 -8.78 12.45 3.34
CA ALA A 15 -7.63 13.35 3.31
C ALA A 15 -7.49 14.14 1.98
N GLY A 16 -8.48 14.06 1.08
CA GLY A 16 -8.41 14.66 -0.25
C GLY A 16 -7.57 13.86 -1.25
N GLY A 17 -7.29 12.59 -0.92
CA GLY A 17 -6.59 11.67 -1.80
C GLY A 17 -7.37 11.48 -3.11
N LEU A 18 -6.62 11.37 -4.20
CA LEU A 18 -7.20 11.25 -5.53
C LEU A 18 -7.88 9.87 -5.67
N PRO A 19 -9.20 9.80 -5.94
CA PRO A 19 -9.93 8.53 -5.97
C PRO A 19 -9.30 7.47 -6.88
N HIS A 20 -8.66 7.89 -7.97
CA HIS A 20 -7.96 7.03 -8.93
C HIS A 20 -6.68 6.36 -8.38
N ARG A 21 -6.12 6.83 -7.25
CA ARG A 21 -4.96 6.22 -6.56
C ARG A 21 -5.36 5.35 -5.38
N ALA A 22 -6.64 5.38 -4.98
CA ALA A 22 -7.17 4.44 -4.02
C ALA A 22 -7.28 3.09 -4.73
N ALA A 23 -6.38 2.16 -4.42
CA ALA A 23 -6.16 0.90 -5.14
C ALA A 23 -7.30 -0.13 -5.02
N ASN A 24 -8.53 0.27 -5.34
CA ASN A 24 -9.68 -0.62 -5.51
C ASN A 24 -10.84 0.08 -6.24
N GLY A 25 -11.06 -0.37 -7.46
CA GLY A 25 -12.34 -0.20 -8.14
C GLY A 25 -12.29 -0.80 -9.53
N GLU A 26 -13.19 -1.75 -9.81
CA GLU A 26 -13.58 -2.11 -11.19
C GLU A 26 -14.12 -0.88 -11.97
N GLU A 27 -14.38 0.22 -11.26
CA GLU A 27 -14.81 1.52 -11.81
C GLU A 27 -13.72 2.29 -12.58
N TRP A 28 -12.43 1.98 -12.40
CA TRP A 28 -11.34 2.85 -12.91
C TRP A 28 -10.25 2.14 -13.69
N LEU A 29 -10.12 0.82 -13.54
CA LEU A 29 -9.21 0.02 -14.34
C LEU A 29 -10.01 -1.13 -14.95
N THR A 30 -9.90 -1.32 -16.26
CA THR A 30 -10.35 -2.56 -16.90
C THR A 30 -9.56 -3.74 -16.34
N GLU A 31 -10.04 -4.96 -16.61
CA GLU A 31 -9.30 -6.18 -16.26
C GLU A 31 -7.87 -6.13 -16.81
N GLU A 32 -7.70 -5.75 -18.08
CA GLU A 32 -6.40 -5.65 -18.72
C GLU A 32 -5.49 -4.61 -18.05
N GLU A 33 -6.01 -3.42 -17.77
CA GLU A 33 -5.24 -2.34 -17.13
C GLU A 33 -4.80 -2.72 -15.72
N ARG A 34 -5.65 -3.45 -14.99
CA ARG A 34 -5.31 -3.98 -13.68
C ARG A 34 -4.20 -5.03 -13.77
N GLN A 35 -4.25 -5.94 -14.74
CA GLN A 35 -3.19 -6.93 -14.95
C GLN A 35 -1.86 -6.27 -15.34
N GLN A 36 -1.89 -5.21 -16.15
CA GLN A 36 -0.70 -4.43 -16.48
C GLN A 36 -0.13 -3.71 -15.26
N TYR A 37 -0.98 -3.03 -14.47
CA TYR A 37 -0.56 -2.39 -13.23
C TYR A 37 0.09 -3.38 -12.26
N LEU A 38 -0.52 -4.56 -12.06
CA LEU A 38 0.04 -5.60 -11.19
C LEU A 38 1.36 -6.16 -11.72
N THR A 39 1.49 -6.30 -13.04
CA THR A 39 2.75 -6.70 -13.69
C THR A 39 3.85 -5.68 -13.44
N LEU A 40 3.57 -4.39 -13.65
CA LEU A 40 4.51 -3.30 -13.38
C LEU A 40 4.86 -3.18 -11.90
N ALA A 41 3.87 -3.34 -11.00
CA ALA A 41 4.10 -3.33 -9.57
C ALA A 41 5.02 -4.48 -9.15
N ARG A 42 4.85 -5.68 -9.71
CA ARG A 42 5.74 -6.84 -9.42
C ARG A 42 7.17 -6.63 -9.92
N GLN A 43 7.39 -5.84 -10.96
CA GLN A 43 8.73 -5.46 -11.42
C GLN A 43 9.41 -4.47 -10.47
N ILE A 44 8.64 -3.65 -9.75
CA ILE A 44 9.17 -2.70 -8.76
C ILE A 44 9.30 -3.35 -7.37
N PHE A 45 8.44 -4.30 -7.05
CA PHE A 45 8.38 -5.01 -5.77
C PHE A 45 8.75 -6.49 -5.93
N ASP A 46 9.85 -6.78 -6.63
CA ASP A 46 10.39 -8.14 -6.62
C ASP A 46 10.84 -8.54 -5.19
N GLN A 47 11.03 -9.84 -4.97
CA GLN A 47 11.38 -10.34 -3.62
C GLN A 47 12.66 -9.70 -3.08
N GLU A 48 13.60 -9.36 -3.95
CA GLU A 48 14.85 -8.68 -3.61
C GLU A 48 14.60 -7.23 -3.16
N SER A 49 13.79 -6.46 -3.89
CA SER A 49 13.41 -5.10 -3.54
C SER A 49 12.61 -5.05 -2.25
N ILE A 50 11.72 -6.02 -2.03
CA ILE A 50 10.98 -6.18 -0.77
C ILE A 50 11.95 -6.50 0.37
N ALA A 51 12.87 -7.44 0.17
CA ALA A 51 13.87 -7.82 1.18
C ALA A 51 14.79 -6.65 1.55
N ASN A 52 15.30 -5.93 0.55
CA ASN A 52 16.13 -4.74 0.74
C ASN A 52 15.38 -3.64 1.49
N TYR A 53 14.13 -3.37 1.12
CA TYR A 53 13.30 -2.40 1.82
C TYR A 53 13.09 -2.79 3.29
N LEU A 54 12.77 -4.06 3.56
CA LEU A 54 12.55 -4.57 4.92
C LEU A 54 13.85 -4.55 5.75
N GLN A 55 15.00 -4.82 5.16
CA GLN A 55 16.28 -4.72 5.84
C GLN A 55 16.61 -3.28 6.25
N GLN A 56 16.32 -2.30 5.39
CA GLN A 56 16.62 -0.90 5.66
C GLN A 56 15.61 -0.23 6.59
N ASN A 57 14.33 -0.54 6.44
CA ASN A 57 13.24 0.19 7.07
C ASN A 57 12.51 -0.60 8.16
N GLY A 58 12.74 -1.91 8.24
CA GLY A 58 11.89 -2.81 9.01
C GLY A 58 10.46 -2.87 8.47
N THR A 59 9.64 -3.66 9.13
CA THR A 59 8.20 -3.70 8.93
C THR A 59 7.55 -2.41 9.42
N TRP A 60 6.35 -2.11 8.90
CA TRP A 60 5.57 -0.98 9.42
C TRP A 60 5.13 -1.20 10.88
N GLN A 61 4.98 -2.46 11.33
CA GLN A 61 4.67 -2.79 12.72
C GLN A 61 5.82 -2.40 13.66
N GLU A 62 7.05 -2.73 13.30
CA GLU A 62 8.25 -2.38 14.08
C GLU A 62 8.41 -0.86 14.19
N ARG A 63 8.25 -0.14 13.06
CA ARG A 63 8.31 1.33 13.06
C ARG A 63 7.22 1.97 13.91
N LEU A 64 5.99 1.45 13.84
CA LEU A 64 4.89 1.94 14.66
C LEU A 64 5.14 1.68 16.16
N ALA A 65 5.68 0.52 16.52
CA ALA A 65 6.05 0.19 17.89
C ALA A 65 7.14 1.12 18.43
N ALA A 66 8.19 1.38 17.65
CA ALA A 66 9.24 2.34 18.00
C ALA A 66 8.69 3.76 18.19
N MET A 67 7.80 4.21 17.30
CA MET A 67 7.14 5.52 17.42
C MET A 67 6.34 5.65 18.72
N LYS A 68 5.59 4.60 19.11
CA LYS A 68 4.83 4.58 20.36
C LYS A 68 5.73 4.61 21.59
N GLN A 69 6.89 3.96 21.54
CA GLN A 69 7.86 4.01 22.63
C GLN A 69 8.50 5.39 22.77
N ALA A 70 8.79 6.08 21.65
CA ALA A 70 9.39 7.41 21.67
C ALA A 70 8.46 8.54 22.13
N MET A 71 7.14 8.31 22.14
CA MET A 71 6.13 9.28 22.64
C MET A 71 5.82 9.13 24.14
N LYS A 72 6.47 8.19 24.84
CA LYS A 72 6.34 7.96 26.28
C LYS A 72 7.46 8.63 27.04
#